data_AF-E6PYM4-F1
#
_entry.id   AF-E6PYM4-F1
#
_cell.length_a   1.000
_cell.length_b   1.000
_cell.length_c   1.000
_cell.angle_alpha   90.00
_cell.angle_beta   90.00
_cell.angle_gamma   90.00
#
_symmetry.space_group_name_H-M   'P 1'
#
loop_
_entity.id
_entity.type
_entity.pdbx_description
1 polymer ?
#
loop_
_entity_poly.entity_id
_entity_poly.type
_entity_poly.pdbx_seq_one_letter_code
_entity_poly.pdbx_strand_id
1 'polypeptide(L)'
;MPKTTCDAIVKDLTLRPENRSFTSLCITPFVPLDSRDDTLAVAPQFPLASAVDENALRQFSYTYPALFSGQNTQKEEGMRGLMRSANPRYKIGFSVPLPDGSTEIDALIEDVATSTVVLAELKWLRKPHKPLERVEREKDLEKGISQLKLIREYGRAHPNYRLELGKLSRPLSGYSNVQHILLARDYWHWVEPEDTIAILDFDEFLEQFRGSTSLLDLMTALLSYDWLPTEGQHFYVDYTPTSVNGAMIESALFLDGKRKP
;
A
#
# COMPACT_ATOMS: atom_id res chain seq x y z
N MET A 1 -15.09 -24.28 -25.71
CA MET A 1 -14.71 -24.77 -24.37
C MET A 1 -15.97 -24.99 -23.55
N PRO A 2 -16.09 -26.07 -22.77
CA PRO A 2 -17.21 -26.29 -21.85
C PRO A 2 -17.26 -25.21 -20.75
N LYS A 3 -18.46 -24.78 -20.35
CA LYS A 3 -18.67 -23.72 -19.34
C LYS A 3 -17.95 -24.01 -18.02
N THR A 4 -17.99 -25.26 -17.57
CA THR A 4 -17.33 -25.70 -16.34
C THR A 4 -15.80 -25.55 -16.39
N THR A 5 -15.20 -25.75 -17.56
CA THR A 5 -13.77 -25.54 -17.79
C THR A 5 -13.43 -24.05 -17.79
N CYS A 6 -14.24 -23.22 -18.44
CA CYS A 6 -14.08 -21.76 -18.40
C CYS A 6 -14.24 -21.22 -16.96
N ASP A 7 -15.21 -21.70 -16.20
CA ASP A 7 -15.45 -21.26 -14.81
C ASP A 7 -14.29 -21.67 -13.89
N ALA A 8 -13.69 -22.84 -14.08
CA ALA A 8 -12.51 -23.27 -13.34
C ALA A 8 -11.27 -22.43 -13.68
N ILE A 9 -11.02 -22.19 -14.98
CA ILE A 9 -9.94 -21.32 -15.45
C ILE A 9 -10.10 -19.91 -14.88
N VAL A 10 -11.31 -19.35 -14.92
CA VAL A 10 -11.58 -18.01 -14.37
C VAL A 10 -11.35 -18.00 -12.85
N LYS A 11 -11.79 -19.02 -12.11
CA LYS A 11 -11.55 -19.11 -10.65
C LYS A 11 -10.07 -19.21 -10.30
N ASP A 12 -9.30 -19.98 -11.06
CA ASP A 12 -7.86 -20.15 -10.80
C ASP A 12 -7.08 -18.90 -11.22
N LEU A 13 -7.44 -18.26 -12.35
CA LEU A 13 -6.87 -16.97 -12.77
C LEU A 13 -7.23 -15.82 -11.82
N THR A 14 -8.32 -15.94 -11.07
CA THR A 14 -8.77 -14.95 -10.06
C THR A 14 -8.42 -15.37 -8.63
N LEU A 15 -7.59 -16.41 -8.46
CA LEU A 15 -7.16 -16.95 -7.16
C LEU A 15 -8.30 -17.19 -6.15
N ARG A 16 -9.48 -17.57 -6.64
CA ARG A 16 -10.70 -17.75 -5.84
C ARG A 16 -11.06 -16.44 -5.10
N PRO A 17 -11.84 -15.55 -5.71
CA PRO A 17 -12.11 -14.20 -5.22
C PRO A 17 -12.74 -14.13 -3.81
N GLU A 18 -13.22 -15.26 -3.29
CA GLU A 18 -13.60 -15.46 -1.89
C GLU A 18 -12.43 -15.42 -0.86
N ASN A 19 -11.18 -15.60 -1.30
CA ASN A 19 -9.98 -15.52 -0.46
C ASN A 19 -9.46 -14.07 -0.38
N ARG A 20 -9.45 -13.54 0.86
CA ARG A 20 -9.34 -12.10 1.16
C ARG A 20 -7.93 -11.51 1.07
N SER A 21 -6.90 -12.29 0.75
CA SER A 21 -5.52 -11.80 0.59
C SER A 21 -5.26 -11.47 -0.88
N PHE A 22 -5.47 -10.22 -1.27
CA PHE A 22 -5.54 -9.84 -2.67
C PHE A 22 -4.17 -9.50 -3.26
N THR A 23 -3.41 -10.51 -3.66
CA THR A 23 -2.24 -10.34 -4.55
C THR A 23 -2.70 -10.44 -6.01
N SER A 24 -2.87 -9.29 -6.67
CA SER A 24 -3.18 -9.18 -8.10
C SER A 24 -2.11 -9.87 -8.95
N LEU A 25 -2.38 -11.10 -9.41
CA LEU A 25 -1.59 -11.80 -10.43
C LEU A 25 -1.76 -11.08 -11.78
N CYS A 26 -0.65 -10.72 -12.43
CA CYS A 26 -0.66 -10.11 -13.76
C CYS A 26 -0.06 -11.09 -14.78
N ILE A 27 -0.81 -11.42 -15.83
CA ILE A 27 -0.33 -12.21 -16.96
C ILE A 27 -0.05 -11.30 -18.16
N THR A 28 1.00 -11.61 -18.91
CA THR A 28 1.20 -11.02 -20.24
C THR A 28 0.63 -12.01 -21.26
N PRO A 29 -0.43 -11.64 -22.00
CA PRO A 29 -1.07 -12.56 -22.91
C PRO A 29 -0.15 -12.89 -24.09
N PHE A 30 -0.18 -14.16 -24.48
CA PHE A 30 0.31 -14.62 -25.76
C PHE A 30 -0.84 -14.59 -26.76
N VAL A 31 -0.60 -14.01 -27.92
CA VAL A 31 -1.57 -13.90 -29.01
C VAL A 31 -1.11 -14.81 -30.15
N PRO A 32 -1.94 -15.77 -30.60
CA PRO A 32 -1.58 -16.59 -31.74
C PRO A 32 -1.55 -15.73 -33.01
N LEU A 33 -0.46 -15.85 -33.76
CA LEU A 33 -0.25 -15.15 -35.03
C LEU A 33 -0.69 -15.98 -36.24
N ASP A 34 -0.94 -17.27 -36.04
CA ASP A 34 -1.40 -18.18 -37.08
C ASP A 34 -2.55 -19.05 -36.58
N SER A 35 -3.23 -19.70 -37.54
CA SER A 35 -4.41 -20.54 -37.29
C SER A 35 -4.09 -21.90 -36.69
N ARG A 36 -2.81 -22.21 -36.48
CA ARG A 36 -2.32 -23.48 -35.91
C ARG A 36 -1.75 -23.32 -34.50
N ASP A 37 -1.72 -22.08 -33.99
CA ASP A 37 -1.13 -21.69 -32.71
C ASP A 37 0.38 -22.00 -32.58
N ASP A 38 1.08 -22.23 -33.70
CA ASP A 38 2.51 -22.58 -33.72
C ASP A 38 3.40 -21.34 -33.48
N THR A 39 2.89 -20.16 -33.81
CA THR A 39 3.57 -18.88 -33.61
C THR A 39 2.78 -18.01 -32.63
N LEU A 40 3.36 -17.74 -31.47
CA LEU A 40 2.79 -16.86 -30.45
C LEU A 40 3.55 -15.53 -30.39
N ALA A 41 2.83 -14.41 -30.41
CA ALA A 41 3.37 -13.11 -30.05
C ALA A 41 3.10 -12.81 -28.58
N VAL A 42 4.13 -12.39 -27.85
CA VAL A 42 3.92 -11.74 -26.55
C VAL A 42 3.31 -10.37 -26.82
N ALA A 43 2.23 -10.04 -26.11
CA ALA A 43 1.65 -8.71 -26.13
C ALA A 43 2.03 -7.93 -24.85
N PRO A 44 3.28 -7.47 -24.71
CA PRO A 44 3.81 -6.89 -23.47
C PRO A 44 3.13 -5.58 -23.06
N GLN A 45 2.35 -4.97 -23.97
CA GLN A 45 1.57 -3.76 -23.69
C GLN A 45 0.20 -4.03 -23.04
N PHE A 46 -0.24 -5.29 -22.93
CA PHE A 46 -1.57 -5.64 -22.40
C PHE A 46 -1.51 -6.59 -21.19
N PRO A 47 -0.86 -6.20 -20.07
CA PRO A 47 -0.86 -7.04 -18.89
C PRO A 47 -2.26 -7.13 -18.29
N LEU A 48 -2.79 -8.35 -18.23
CA LEU A 48 -4.08 -8.65 -17.61
C LEU A 48 -3.87 -9.02 -16.15
N ALA A 49 -4.30 -8.15 -15.26
CA ALA A 49 -4.49 -8.44 -13.85
C ALA A 49 -5.69 -9.39 -13.68
N SER A 50 -5.60 -10.27 -12.69
CA SER A 50 -6.70 -11.08 -12.16
C SER A 50 -7.89 -10.21 -11.68
N ALA A 51 -7.62 -8.96 -11.28
CA ALA A 51 -8.62 -7.99 -10.91
C ALA A 51 -9.10 -7.17 -12.12
N VAL A 52 -10.40 -7.27 -12.44
CA VAL A 52 -11.01 -6.57 -13.59
C VAL A 52 -10.89 -5.05 -13.45
N ASP A 53 -11.03 -4.52 -12.24
CA ASP A 53 -10.93 -3.07 -11.98
C ASP A 53 -9.52 -2.54 -12.23
N GLU A 54 -8.48 -3.32 -11.90
CA GLU A 54 -7.09 -2.98 -12.22
C GLU A 54 -6.86 -2.92 -13.73
N ASN A 55 -7.47 -3.81 -14.51
CA ASN A 55 -7.36 -3.77 -15.97
C ASN A 55 -8.01 -2.51 -16.56
N ALA A 56 -9.20 -2.14 -16.07
CA ALA A 56 -9.91 -0.94 -16.52
C ALA A 56 -9.12 0.34 -16.17
N LEU A 57 -8.66 0.46 -14.92
CA LEU A 57 -7.82 1.58 -14.48
C LEU A 57 -6.50 1.66 -15.26
N ARG A 58 -5.92 0.52 -15.62
CA ARG A 58 -4.68 0.44 -16.40
C ARG A 58 -4.88 0.92 -17.83
N GLN A 59 -5.91 0.42 -18.51
CA GLN A 59 -6.25 0.87 -19.86
C GLN A 59 -6.54 2.37 -19.87
N PHE A 60 -7.26 2.87 -18.87
CA PHE A 60 -7.51 4.30 -18.71
C PHE A 60 -6.22 5.09 -18.50
N SER A 61 -5.30 4.59 -17.67
CA SER A 61 -4.01 5.28 -17.42
C SER A 61 -3.10 5.37 -18.65
N TYR A 62 -3.07 4.34 -19.50
CA TYR A 62 -2.28 4.35 -20.73
C TYR A 62 -2.93 5.20 -21.82
N THR A 63 -4.25 5.18 -21.91
CA THR A 63 -4.99 5.94 -22.93
C THR A 63 -5.09 7.41 -22.57
N TYR A 64 -5.16 7.74 -21.28
CA TYR A 64 -5.38 9.10 -20.78
C TYR A 64 -4.46 9.46 -19.60
N PRO A 65 -3.14 9.47 -19.79
CA PRO A 65 -2.18 9.65 -18.69
C PRO A 65 -2.36 10.98 -17.94
N ALA A 66 -2.70 12.07 -18.63
CA ALA A 66 -2.95 13.38 -18.00
C ALA A 66 -4.25 13.42 -17.17
N LEU A 67 -5.31 12.73 -17.61
CA LEU A 67 -6.55 12.62 -16.85
C LEU A 67 -6.37 11.70 -15.64
N PHE A 68 -5.67 10.59 -15.83
CA PHE A 68 -5.34 9.66 -14.76
C PHE A 68 -4.40 10.28 -13.71
N SER A 69 -3.38 11.04 -14.13
CA SER A 69 -2.49 11.77 -13.21
C SER A 69 -3.21 12.93 -12.54
N GLY A 70 -4.11 13.62 -13.26
CA GLY A 70 -4.96 14.68 -12.70
C GLY A 70 -5.91 14.18 -11.61
N GLN A 71 -6.20 12.88 -11.57
CA GLN A 71 -6.97 12.23 -10.52
C GLN A 71 -6.13 11.81 -9.30
N ASN A 72 -4.81 12.04 -9.25
CA ASN A 72 -4.01 11.69 -8.05
C ASN A 72 -4.53 12.41 -6.79
N THR A 73 -4.96 13.67 -6.89
CA THR A 73 -5.60 14.39 -5.78
C THR A 73 -6.89 13.72 -5.28
N GLN A 74 -7.59 12.98 -6.14
CA GLN A 74 -8.79 12.24 -5.77
C GLN A 74 -8.48 10.96 -5.00
N LYS A 75 -7.29 10.36 -5.20
CA LYS A 75 -6.89 9.14 -4.48
C LYS A 75 -6.65 9.41 -3.00
N GLU A 76 -5.82 10.40 -2.70
CA GLU A 76 -5.54 10.81 -1.32
C GLU A 76 -6.82 11.35 -0.65
N GLU A 77 -7.70 12.08 -1.36
CA GLU A 77 -9.03 12.42 -0.82
C GLU A 77 -9.90 11.18 -0.59
N GLY A 78 -9.84 10.17 -1.45
CA GLY A 78 -10.53 8.89 -1.25
C GLY A 78 -10.08 8.17 0.03
N MET A 79 -8.77 8.10 0.28
CA MET A 79 -8.22 7.56 1.53
C MET A 79 -8.69 8.36 2.75
N ARG A 80 -8.65 9.70 2.68
CA ARG A 80 -9.16 10.58 3.74
C ARG A 80 -10.65 10.36 4.00
N GLY A 81 -11.45 10.19 2.95
CA GLY A 81 -12.88 9.89 3.05
C GLY A 81 -13.14 8.58 3.79
N LEU A 82 -12.37 7.53 3.49
CA LEU A 82 -12.44 6.26 4.19
C LEU A 82 -12.09 6.41 5.68
N MET A 83 -10.98 7.07 6.00
CA MET A 83 -10.58 7.31 7.40
C MET A 83 -11.61 8.13 8.17
N ARG A 84 -12.20 9.16 7.55
CA ARG A 84 -13.21 10.04 8.15
C ARG A 84 -14.45 9.27 8.61
N SER A 85 -14.84 8.25 7.85
CA SER A 85 -15.99 7.39 8.16
C SER A 85 -15.66 6.19 9.04
N ALA A 86 -14.38 5.88 9.23
CA ALA A 86 -13.94 4.62 9.84
C ALA A 86 -14.13 4.57 11.36
N ASN A 87 -13.77 5.64 12.06
CA ASN A 87 -13.90 5.67 13.52
C ASN A 87 -14.20 7.09 14.04
N PRO A 88 -15.46 7.40 14.39
CA PRO A 88 -15.86 8.73 14.82
C PRO A 88 -15.38 9.10 16.23
N ARG A 89 -14.79 8.16 16.99
CA ARG A 89 -14.26 8.41 18.34
C ARG A 89 -13.05 9.33 18.32
N TYR A 90 -12.21 9.20 17.30
CA TYR A 90 -10.98 9.96 17.20
C TYR A 90 -11.21 11.30 16.53
N LYS A 91 -10.52 12.32 17.04
CA LYS A 91 -10.44 13.61 16.36
C LYS A 91 -9.42 13.47 15.24
N ILE A 92 -9.89 13.58 13.99
CA ILE A 92 -9.05 13.49 12.79
C ILE A 92 -9.03 14.84 12.08
N GLY A 93 -7.84 15.40 11.91
CA GLY A 93 -7.57 16.52 11.02
C GLY A 93 -6.98 16.03 9.70
N PHE A 94 -7.36 16.65 8.59
CA PHE A 94 -6.81 16.36 7.27
C PHE A 94 -6.22 17.62 6.64
N SER A 95 -5.22 17.46 5.78
CA SER A 95 -4.52 18.56 5.08
C SER A 95 -4.17 19.71 6.02
N VAL A 96 -3.29 19.41 6.99
CA VAL A 96 -2.80 20.40 7.96
C VAL A 96 -1.48 20.96 7.42
N PRO A 97 -1.47 22.15 6.79
CA PRO A 97 -0.24 22.72 6.26
C PRO A 97 0.72 23.07 7.39
N LEU A 98 2.03 22.95 7.13
CA LEU A 98 3.02 23.59 7.96
C LEU A 98 2.97 25.10 7.74
N PRO A 99 3.08 25.93 8.79
CA PRO A 99 3.03 27.39 8.65
C PRO A 99 4.11 27.99 7.74
N ASP A 100 5.23 27.29 7.54
CA ASP A 100 6.31 27.70 6.64
C ASP A 100 6.06 27.32 5.16
N GLY A 101 4.97 26.60 4.86
CA GLY A 101 4.60 26.16 3.53
C GLY A 101 5.47 25.05 2.94
N SER A 102 6.36 24.44 3.75
CA SER A 102 7.30 23.42 3.26
C SER A 102 6.60 22.10 2.88
N THR A 103 5.60 21.70 3.63
CA THR A 103 4.76 20.52 3.37
C THR A 103 3.44 20.61 4.14
N GLU A 104 2.59 19.59 4.01
CA GLU A 104 1.36 19.42 4.79
C GLU A 104 1.29 18.03 5.41
N ILE A 105 0.53 17.89 6.49
CA ILE A 105 0.20 16.59 7.09
C ILE A 105 -1.11 16.12 6.47
N ASP A 106 -1.09 15.00 5.77
CA ASP A 106 -2.28 14.47 5.12
C ASP A 106 -3.37 14.07 6.11
N ALA A 107 -2.98 13.38 7.21
CA ALA A 107 -3.88 13.04 8.30
C ALA A 107 -3.21 13.18 9.68
N LEU A 108 -3.92 13.78 10.62
CA LEU A 108 -3.54 13.94 12.03
C LEU A 108 -4.63 13.29 12.88
N ILE A 109 -4.27 12.33 13.73
CA ILE A 109 -5.22 11.63 14.60
C ILE A 109 -4.80 11.87 16.04
N GLU A 110 -5.72 12.35 16.86
CA GLU A 110 -5.51 12.63 18.28
C GLU A 110 -6.34 11.68 19.14
N ASP A 111 -5.67 11.02 20.10
CA ASP A 111 -6.27 10.31 21.22
C ASP A 111 -5.78 10.91 22.54
N VAL A 112 -6.65 11.75 23.13
CA VAL A 112 -6.39 12.43 24.40
C VAL A 112 -6.28 11.43 25.56
N ALA A 113 -7.01 10.31 25.50
CA ALA A 113 -7.10 9.34 26.59
C ALA A 113 -5.79 8.57 26.77
N THR A 114 -5.16 8.19 25.66
CA THR A 114 -3.88 7.46 25.68
C THR A 114 -2.65 8.36 25.52
N SER A 115 -2.84 9.69 25.48
CA SER A 115 -1.75 10.65 25.25
C SER A 115 -1.02 10.35 23.93
N THR A 116 -1.78 10.03 22.88
CA THR A 116 -1.24 9.57 21.58
C THR A 116 -1.63 10.50 20.44
N VAL A 117 -0.67 10.82 19.58
CA VAL A 117 -0.88 11.51 18.30
C VAL A 117 -0.23 10.70 17.19
N VAL A 118 -0.95 10.53 16.09
CA VAL A 118 -0.43 9.96 14.84
C VAL A 118 -0.42 11.05 13.78
N LEU A 119 0.74 11.26 13.16
CA LEU A 119 0.97 12.14 12.03
C LEU A 119 1.24 11.26 10.81
N ALA A 120 0.32 11.28 9.85
CA ALA A 120 0.36 10.39 8.70
C ALA A 120 0.48 11.16 7.39
N GLU A 121 1.36 10.65 6.53
CA GLU A 121 1.37 10.92 5.09
C GLU A 121 0.63 9.77 4.38
N LEU A 122 -0.19 10.08 3.38
CA LEU A 122 -0.96 9.11 2.61
C LEU A 122 -0.33 8.96 1.23
N LYS A 123 -0.13 7.73 0.78
CA LYS A 123 0.31 7.44 -0.59
C LYS A 123 -0.49 6.31 -1.19
N TRP A 124 -1.26 6.61 -2.23
CA TRP A 124 -1.92 5.59 -3.05
C TRP A 124 -1.12 5.34 -4.32
N LEU A 125 -0.29 4.30 -4.29
CA LEU A 125 0.64 3.99 -5.37
C LEU A 125 0.14 2.77 -6.13
N ARG A 126 -0.16 2.96 -7.42
CA ARG A 126 -0.52 1.81 -8.28
C ARG A 126 0.68 0.86 -8.37
N LYS A 127 0.41 -0.45 -8.30
CA LYS A 127 1.39 -1.50 -8.59
C LYS A 127 2.10 -1.26 -9.93
N PRO A 128 3.44 -1.10 -9.93
CA PRO A 128 4.19 -0.88 -11.15
C PRO A 128 4.22 -2.16 -11.98
N HIS A 129 4.16 -2.02 -13.30
CA HIS A 129 4.29 -3.16 -14.21
C HIS A 129 5.66 -3.23 -14.90
N LYS A 130 6.28 -2.07 -15.12
CA LYS A 130 7.61 -1.98 -15.75
C LYS A 130 8.67 -1.62 -14.70
N PRO A 131 9.92 -2.07 -14.85
CA PRO A 131 11.02 -1.67 -13.95
C PRO A 131 11.15 -0.14 -13.80
N LEU A 132 10.94 0.63 -14.87
CA LEU A 132 10.97 2.09 -14.81
C LEU A 132 9.81 2.67 -13.98
N GLU A 133 8.60 2.09 -14.09
CA GLU A 133 7.47 2.51 -13.25
C GLU A 133 7.77 2.24 -11.77
N ARG A 134 8.48 1.14 -11.47
CA ARG A 134 8.89 0.82 -10.10
C ARG A 134 9.80 1.91 -9.52
N VAL A 135 10.82 2.35 -10.25
CA VAL A 135 11.71 3.44 -9.83
C VAL A 135 10.93 4.73 -9.55
N GLU A 136 9.90 5.03 -10.36
CA GLU A 136 9.04 6.20 -10.12
C GLU A 136 8.20 6.06 -8.84
N ARG A 137 7.62 4.88 -8.58
CA ARG A 137 6.86 4.63 -7.33
C ARG A 137 7.76 4.68 -6.10
N GLU A 138 8.99 4.21 -6.21
CA GLU A 138 9.97 4.27 -5.13
C GLU A 138 10.32 5.73 -4.78
N LYS A 139 10.50 6.60 -5.78
CA LYS A 139 10.67 8.04 -5.56
C LYS A 139 9.47 8.69 -4.88
N ASP A 140 8.24 8.28 -5.23
CA ASP A 140 7.03 8.81 -4.58
C ASP A 140 6.96 8.41 -3.09
N LEU A 141 7.39 7.20 -2.73
CA LEU A 141 7.52 6.76 -1.33
C LEU A 141 8.60 7.56 -0.58
N GLU A 142 9.80 7.67 -1.17
CA GLU A 142 10.92 8.43 -0.60
C GLU A 142 10.54 9.89 -0.34
N LYS A 143 9.75 10.48 -1.25
CA LYS A 143 9.20 11.82 -1.07
C LYS A 143 8.28 11.90 0.15
N GLY A 144 7.36 10.94 0.31
CA GLY A 144 6.48 10.88 1.48
C GLY A 144 7.24 10.73 2.80
N ILE A 145 8.30 9.90 2.82
CA ILE A 145 9.19 9.77 3.98
C ILE A 145 9.90 11.11 4.27
N SER A 146 10.38 11.79 3.25
CA SER A 146 11.04 13.10 3.39
C SER A 146 10.09 14.15 3.95
N GLN A 147 8.83 14.16 3.52
CA GLN A 147 7.78 15.03 4.08
C GLN A 147 7.54 14.73 5.56
N LEU A 148 7.46 13.45 5.96
CA LEU A 148 7.33 13.06 7.37
C LEU A 148 8.52 13.49 8.22
N LYS A 149 9.75 13.43 7.69
CA LYS A 149 10.95 13.96 8.36
C LYS A 149 10.82 15.46 8.62
N LEU A 150 10.38 16.24 7.63
CA LEU A 150 10.10 17.68 7.79
C LEU A 150 9.01 17.96 8.82
N ILE A 151 7.88 17.23 8.77
CA ILE A 151 6.77 17.35 9.72
C ILE A 151 7.23 17.12 11.17
N ARG A 152 8.11 16.12 11.35
CA ARG A 152 8.67 15.76 12.65
C ARG A 152 9.61 16.83 13.17
N GLU A 153 10.55 17.27 12.35
CA GLU A 153 11.52 18.30 12.70
C GLU A 153 10.82 19.62 13.04
N TYR A 154 9.88 20.04 12.20
CA TYR A 154 9.07 21.22 12.45
C TYR A 154 8.25 21.09 13.75
N GLY A 155 7.61 19.94 13.97
CA GLY A 155 6.84 19.68 15.19
C GLY A 155 7.68 19.72 16.48
N ARG A 156 8.96 19.32 16.40
CA ARG A 156 9.91 19.43 17.52
C ARG A 156 10.34 20.86 17.76
N ALA A 157 10.58 21.64 16.70
CA ALA A 157 10.96 23.05 16.80
C ALA A 157 9.80 23.95 17.26
N HIS A 158 8.56 23.60 16.91
CA HIS A 158 7.36 24.42 17.13
C HIS A 158 6.23 23.65 17.82
N PRO A 159 6.40 23.13 19.05
CA PRO A 159 5.42 22.20 19.66
C PRO A 159 3.99 22.74 19.80
N ASN A 160 3.80 24.07 19.79
CA ASN A 160 2.50 24.71 19.99
C ASN A 160 1.70 24.94 18.70
N TYR A 161 2.31 24.89 17.51
CA TYR A 161 1.66 25.39 16.30
C TYR A 161 0.34 24.66 15.98
N ARG A 162 0.27 23.35 16.27
CA ARG A 162 -0.93 22.54 16.04
C ARG A 162 -2.05 22.82 17.06
N LEU A 163 -1.69 23.24 18.27
CA LEU A 163 -2.64 23.73 19.27
C LEU A 163 -3.19 25.10 18.84
N GLU A 164 -2.32 26.00 18.38
CA GLU A 164 -2.70 27.33 17.88
C GLU A 164 -3.66 27.25 16.68
N LEU A 165 -3.49 26.25 15.82
CA LEU A 165 -4.41 25.93 14.72
C LEU A 165 -5.68 25.17 15.15
N GLY A 166 -5.86 24.89 16.45
CA GLY A 166 -6.99 24.12 16.99
C GLY A 166 -7.01 22.64 16.60
N LYS A 167 -5.94 22.13 15.97
CA LYS A 167 -5.85 20.75 15.48
C LYS A 167 -5.54 19.76 16.59
N LEU A 168 -4.81 20.16 17.63
CA LEU A 168 -4.54 19.37 18.83
C LEU A 168 -5.14 20.02 20.08
N SER A 169 -5.48 19.24 21.11
CA SER A 169 -6.03 19.76 22.38
C SER A 169 -4.95 20.25 23.37
N ARG A 170 -3.69 19.92 23.10
CA ARG A 170 -2.50 20.35 23.89
C ARG A 170 -1.28 20.46 22.96
N PRO A 171 -0.16 21.07 23.39
CA PRO A 171 1.08 21.11 22.62
C PRO A 171 1.57 19.70 22.25
N LEU A 172 2.24 19.55 21.12
CA LEU A 172 2.77 18.26 20.66
C LEU A 172 3.70 17.62 21.70
N SER A 173 4.52 18.43 22.38
CA SER A 173 5.41 18.00 23.46
C SER A 173 4.68 17.51 24.72
N GLY A 174 3.37 17.75 24.82
CA GLY A 174 2.53 17.28 25.92
C GLY A 174 1.93 15.89 25.71
N TYR A 175 2.20 15.24 24.56
CA TYR A 175 1.80 13.85 24.31
C TYR A 175 2.96 12.90 24.61
N SER A 176 2.63 11.75 25.18
CA SER A 176 3.60 10.72 25.54
C SER A 176 3.99 9.87 24.33
N ASN A 177 3.09 9.75 23.36
CA ASN A 177 3.26 8.90 22.19
C ASN A 177 3.01 9.73 20.92
N VAL A 178 4.06 10.00 20.14
CA VAL A 178 3.96 10.73 18.87
C VAL A 178 4.52 9.86 17.76
N GLN A 179 3.63 9.32 16.93
CA GLN A 179 3.98 8.43 15.83
C GLN A 179 3.96 9.17 14.49
N HIS A 180 4.93 8.86 13.63
CA HIS A 180 5.00 9.36 12.26
C HIS A 180 4.92 8.16 11.33
N ILE A 181 3.89 8.09 10.49
CA ILE A 181 3.66 6.93 9.64
C ILE A 181 3.37 7.32 8.20
N LEU A 182 3.82 6.49 7.27
CA LEU A 182 3.41 6.53 5.88
C LEU A 182 2.36 5.44 5.68
N LEU A 183 1.12 5.83 5.39
CA LEU A 183 0.06 4.90 5.03
C LEU A 183 0.09 4.70 3.51
N ALA A 184 0.64 3.57 3.09
CA ALA A 184 0.74 3.20 1.68
C ALA A 184 -0.42 2.30 1.28
N ARG A 185 -1.01 2.55 0.12
CA ARG A 185 -2.06 1.71 -0.46
C ARG A 185 -1.63 1.16 -1.82
N ASP A 186 -2.04 -0.09 -2.09
CA ASP A 186 -1.79 -0.90 -3.28
C ASP A 186 -0.34 -1.35 -3.48
N TYR A 187 0.61 -0.43 -3.53
CA TYR A 187 2.02 -0.74 -3.78
C TYR A 187 2.96 -0.02 -2.83
N TRP A 188 3.83 -0.80 -2.23
CA TRP A 188 5.06 -0.32 -1.64
C TRP A 188 6.05 -1.48 -1.61
N HIS A 189 7.33 -1.14 -1.59
CA HIS A 189 8.36 -2.10 -1.23
C HIS A 189 8.61 -1.95 0.27
N TRP A 190 8.94 -3.06 0.93
CA TRP A 190 9.36 -2.99 2.32
C TRP A 190 10.56 -2.05 2.45
N VAL A 191 10.43 -1.03 3.29
CA VAL A 191 11.52 -0.18 3.74
C VAL A 191 11.64 -0.44 5.22
N GLU A 192 12.84 -0.81 5.66
CA GLU A 192 13.10 -0.98 7.08
C GLU A 192 12.79 0.34 7.80
N PRO A 193 11.99 0.33 8.89
CA PRO A 193 11.65 1.57 9.59
C PRO A 193 12.91 2.29 10.10
N GLU A 194 13.26 3.40 9.46
CA GLU A 194 14.35 4.27 9.91
C GLU A 194 13.82 5.38 10.81
N ASP A 195 14.57 5.70 11.86
CA ASP A 195 14.32 6.86 12.72
C ASP A 195 12.86 6.97 13.21
N THR A 196 12.18 5.89 13.60
CA THR A 196 10.78 5.96 14.09
C THR A 196 9.74 6.46 13.08
N ILE A 197 10.04 6.44 11.77
CA ILE A 197 9.04 6.56 10.71
C ILE A 197 8.72 5.15 10.21
N ALA A 198 7.46 4.75 10.30
CA ALA A 198 7.01 3.43 9.84
C ALA A 198 6.20 3.53 8.56
N ILE A 199 6.37 2.56 7.65
CA ILE A 199 5.46 2.36 6.53
C ILE A 199 4.46 1.27 6.93
N LEU A 200 3.17 1.54 6.73
CA LEU A 200 2.08 0.63 7.06
C LEU A 200 1.14 0.51 5.86
N ASP A 201 0.55 -0.66 5.71
CA ASP A 201 -0.52 -0.87 4.73
C ASP A 201 -1.78 -0.12 5.17
N PHE A 202 -2.34 0.67 4.25
CA PHE A 202 -3.52 1.49 4.52
C PHE A 202 -4.76 0.66 4.82
N ASP A 203 -4.99 -0.44 4.11
CA ASP A 203 -6.20 -1.23 4.26
C ASP A 203 -6.15 -2.02 5.58
N GLU A 204 -4.97 -2.53 5.97
CA GLU A 204 -4.74 -3.12 7.30
C GLU A 204 -4.93 -2.09 8.43
N PHE A 205 -4.33 -0.90 8.29
CA PHE A 205 -4.54 0.19 9.24
C PHE A 205 -6.04 0.51 9.38
N LEU A 206 -6.75 0.64 8.26
CA LEU A 206 -8.16 1.03 8.24
C LEU A 206 -9.06 -0.02 8.90
N GLU A 207 -8.78 -1.31 8.68
CA GLU A 207 -9.50 -2.42 9.32
C GLU A 207 -9.38 -2.36 10.84
N GLN A 208 -8.17 -2.30 11.36
CA GLN A 208 -7.94 -2.23 12.81
C GLN A 208 -8.42 -0.90 13.41
N PHE A 209 -8.27 0.21 12.68
CA PHE A 209 -8.70 1.54 13.11
C PHE A 209 -10.21 1.61 13.35
N ARG A 210 -11.05 0.96 12.53
CA ARG A 210 -12.52 0.93 12.70
C ARG A 210 -12.96 0.39 14.05
N GLY A 211 -12.28 -0.66 14.52
CA GLY A 211 -12.60 -1.32 15.80
C GLY A 211 -11.85 -0.77 17.00
N SER A 212 -10.85 0.10 16.78
CA SER A 212 -9.96 0.54 17.84
C SER A 212 -10.64 1.44 18.88
N THR A 213 -10.34 1.18 20.15
CA THR A 213 -10.72 2.00 21.30
C THR A 213 -9.55 2.72 21.95
N SER A 214 -8.32 2.43 21.49
CA SER A 214 -7.05 2.95 22.02
C SER A 214 -6.08 3.15 20.86
N LEU A 215 -5.72 4.41 20.58
CA LEU A 215 -4.81 4.70 19.48
C LEU A 215 -3.40 4.18 19.79
N LEU A 216 -3.01 4.14 21.07
CA LEU A 216 -1.76 3.53 21.50
C LEU A 216 -1.72 2.03 21.15
N ASP A 217 -2.74 1.27 21.54
CA ASP A 217 -2.75 -0.18 21.31
C ASP A 217 -2.80 -0.52 19.82
N LEU A 218 -3.56 0.24 19.04
CA LEU A 218 -3.57 0.14 17.58
C LEU A 218 -2.17 0.33 17.00
N MET A 219 -1.48 1.41 17.38
CA MET A 219 -0.15 1.68 16.86
C MET A 219 0.87 0.64 17.33
N THR A 220 0.80 0.19 18.58
CA THR A 220 1.66 -0.89 19.08
C THR A 220 1.44 -2.19 18.29
N ALA A 221 0.19 -2.56 18.01
CA ALA A 221 -0.13 -3.75 17.21
C ALA A 221 0.39 -3.62 15.77
N LEU A 222 0.13 -2.51 15.09
CA LEU A 222 0.55 -2.31 13.70
C LEU A 222 2.08 -2.25 13.55
N LEU A 223 2.78 -1.62 14.51
CA LEU A 223 4.23 -1.46 14.50
C LEU A 223 4.98 -2.71 14.97
N SER A 224 4.29 -3.71 15.55
CA SER A 224 4.89 -5.02 15.83
C SER A 224 5.18 -5.81 14.55
N TYR A 225 4.43 -5.51 13.48
CA TYR A 225 4.42 -6.29 12.24
C TYR A 225 4.04 -7.77 12.40
N ASP A 226 3.47 -8.16 13.55
CA ASP A 226 2.99 -9.53 13.81
C ASP A 226 1.84 -9.96 12.88
N TRP A 227 1.22 -9.00 12.20
CA TRP A 227 0.18 -9.21 11.19
C TRP A 227 0.76 -9.65 9.83
N LEU A 228 2.07 -9.55 9.61
CA LEU A 228 2.71 -10.02 8.39
C LEU A 228 2.87 -11.56 8.37
N PRO A 229 2.77 -12.20 7.20
CA PRO A 229 3.10 -13.62 7.05
C PRO A 229 4.53 -13.92 7.52
N THR A 230 4.72 -15.10 8.12
CA THR A 230 6.00 -15.53 8.71
C THR A 230 6.46 -16.79 8.00
N GLU A 231 7.70 -16.80 7.52
CA GLU A 231 8.28 -17.98 6.89
C GLU A 231 8.35 -19.15 7.89
N GLY A 232 8.02 -20.37 7.44
CA GLY A 232 7.92 -21.56 8.27
C GLY A 232 6.62 -21.69 9.08
N GLN A 233 5.77 -20.66 9.08
CA GLN A 233 4.44 -20.72 9.68
C GLN A 233 3.33 -20.54 8.66
N HIS A 234 3.40 -19.43 7.92
CA HIS A 234 2.40 -18.99 6.95
C HIS A 234 2.81 -19.32 5.52
N PHE A 235 4.10 -19.29 5.20
CA PHE A 235 4.64 -19.68 3.90
C PHE A 235 6.03 -20.30 4.04
N TYR A 236 6.58 -20.87 2.98
CA TYR A 236 7.99 -21.25 2.90
C TYR A 236 8.56 -20.93 1.51
N VAL A 237 9.88 -20.72 1.42
CA VAL A 237 10.55 -20.43 0.16
C VAL A 237 11.34 -21.66 -0.31
N ASP A 238 11.09 -22.07 -1.55
CA ASP A 238 11.89 -23.07 -2.26
C ASP A 238 12.66 -22.43 -3.42
N TYR A 239 13.93 -22.81 -3.58
CA TYR A 239 14.78 -22.40 -4.70
C TYR A 239 14.95 -23.58 -5.64
N THR A 240 13.88 -23.93 -6.36
CA THR A 240 13.96 -25.05 -7.31
C THR A 240 14.64 -24.58 -8.60
N PRO A 241 15.83 -25.12 -8.96
CA PRO A 241 16.47 -24.78 -10.22
C PRO A 241 15.64 -25.29 -11.39
N THR A 242 15.31 -24.40 -12.32
CA THR A 242 14.64 -24.77 -13.57
C THR A 242 15.62 -24.58 -14.73
N SER A 243 15.76 -25.60 -15.59
CA SER A 243 16.58 -25.48 -16.79
C SER A 243 15.73 -25.18 -18.02
N VAL A 244 16.10 -24.13 -18.75
CA VAL A 244 15.53 -23.79 -20.06
C VAL A 244 16.70 -23.59 -21.02
N ASN A 245 16.77 -24.39 -22.08
CA ASN A 245 17.82 -24.34 -23.11
C ASN A 245 19.26 -24.36 -22.56
N GLY A 246 19.53 -25.14 -21.50
CA GLY A 246 20.86 -25.28 -20.92
C GLY A 246 21.29 -24.15 -19.98
N ALA A 247 20.48 -23.10 -19.83
CA ALA A 247 20.62 -22.14 -18.73
C ALA A 247 19.85 -22.67 -17.51
N MET A 248 20.43 -22.53 -16.32
CA MET A 248 19.78 -22.85 -15.04
C MET A 248 19.35 -21.54 -14.38
N ILE A 249 18.06 -21.42 -14.08
CA ILE A 249 17.50 -20.28 -13.38
C ILE A 249 17.02 -20.78 -12.03
N GLU A 250 17.55 -20.19 -10.96
CA GLU A 250 17.02 -20.35 -9.60
C GLU A 250 16.23 -19.10 -9.26
N SER A 251 14.99 -19.30 -8.82
CA SER A 251 14.11 -18.22 -8.37
C SER A 251 13.39 -18.66 -7.11
N ALA A 252 13.22 -17.74 -6.17
CA ALA A 252 12.43 -17.98 -4.96
C ALA A 252 10.96 -18.27 -5.35
N LEU A 253 10.51 -19.48 -5.03
CA LEU A 253 9.10 -19.88 -5.11
C LEU A 253 8.50 -19.81 -3.71
N PHE A 254 7.54 -18.90 -3.52
CA PHE A 254 6.83 -18.74 -2.26
C PHE A 254 5.63 -19.67 -2.25
N LEU A 255 5.62 -20.65 -1.34
CA LEU A 255 4.60 -21.69 -1.24
C LEU A 255 3.83 -21.52 0.08
N ASP A 256 2.51 -21.70 0.01
CA ASP A 256 1.61 -21.52 1.15
C ASP A 256 1.78 -22.64 2.20
N GLY A 257 1.64 -22.27 3.48
CA GLY A 257 1.68 -23.15 4.63
C GLY A 257 3.09 -23.54 5.08
N LYS A 258 3.18 -24.70 5.75
CA LYS A 258 4.45 -25.24 6.27
C LYS A 258 5.08 -26.21 5.28
N ARG A 259 6.41 -26.17 5.18
CA ARG A 259 7.18 -27.17 4.44
C ARG A 259 6.87 -28.55 5.02
N LYS A 260 6.31 -29.44 4.19
CA LYS A 260 6.13 -30.84 4.58
C LYS A 260 7.51 -31.51 4.61
N PRO A 261 7.83 -32.28 5.66
CA PRO A 261 9.10 -33.01 5.75
C PRO A 261 9.24 -34.06 4.66
#